data_AF-A0A8T7I640-F1
#
_entry.id   AF-A0A8T7I640-F1
#
_cell.length_a   1.000
_cell.length_b   1.000
_cell.length_c   1.000
_cell.angle_alpha   90.00
_cell.angle_beta   90.00
_cell.angle_gamma   90.00
#
_symmetry.space_group_name_H-M   'P 1'
#
loop_
_entity.id
_entity.type
_entity.pdbx_description
1 polymer ?
#
loop_
_entity_poly.entity_id
_entity_poly.type
_entity_poly.pdbx_seq_one_letter_code
_entity_poly.pdbx_strand_id
1 'polypeptide(L)'
;MDIELSQQDLDYIWQVVDHAAQNLGGYHQLFASPLELTDSDDRVVFNWPVWMRAIKAYIHSQYGEKASEQLLLPILTEVYNPQKYQDYQQRKTQSQPLVSNAPIQFLSNKS
;
A
#
# COMPACT_ATOMS: atom_id res chain seq x y z
N MET A 1 20.24 15.50 -2.25
CA MET A 1 19.16 15.26 -3.21
C MET A 1 18.07 14.59 -2.42
N ASP A 2 16.98 15.30 -2.19
CA ASP A 2 15.78 14.72 -1.60
C ASP A 2 15.16 13.79 -2.65
N ILE A 3 14.88 12.55 -2.26
CA ILE A 3 14.27 11.56 -3.16
C ILE A 3 12.77 11.71 -3.01
N GLU A 4 12.11 12.15 -4.06
CA GLU A 4 10.65 12.29 -4.11
C GLU A 4 10.02 11.05 -4.75
N LEU A 5 9.04 10.47 -4.07
CA LEU A 5 8.26 9.34 -4.59
C LEU A 5 7.32 9.85 -5.69
N SER A 6 7.26 9.14 -6.83
CA SER A 6 6.28 9.45 -7.86
C SER A 6 4.88 9.01 -7.44
N GLN A 7 3.86 9.47 -8.17
CA GLN A 7 2.48 9.01 -7.95
C GLN A 7 2.35 7.49 -8.14
N GLN A 8 3.10 6.91 -9.07
CA GLN A 8 3.09 5.47 -9.33
C GLN A 8 3.65 4.68 -8.13
N ASP A 9 4.70 5.20 -7.48
CA ASP A 9 5.27 4.57 -6.28
C ASP A 9 4.27 4.61 -5.12
N LEU A 10 3.61 5.76 -4.92
CA LEU A 10 2.57 5.92 -3.91
C LEU A 10 1.41 4.97 -4.15
N ASP A 11 0.96 4.81 -5.39
CA ASP A 11 -0.10 3.89 -5.74
C ASP A 11 0.29 2.43 -5.46
N TYR A 12 1.53 2.03 -5.79
CA TYR A 12 2.05 0.70 -5.45
C TYR A 12 2.11 0.49 -3.93
N ILE A 13 2.63 1.47 -3.18
CA ILE A 13 2.69 1.42 -1.72
C ILE A 13 1.30 1.20 -1.14
N TRP A 14 0.31 1.98 -1.58
CA TRP A 14 -1.06 1.84 -1.08
C TRP A 14 -1.73 0.52 -1.48
N GLN A 15 -1.40 -0.05 -2.66
CA GLN A 15 -1.85 -1.39 -3.03
C GLN A 15 -1.29 -2.47 -2.09
N VAL A 16 -0.01 -2.37 -1.72
CA VAL A 16 0.60 -3.30 -0.76
C VAL A 16 -0.07 -3.18 0.61
N VAL A 17 -0.32 -1.94 1.08
CA VAL A 17 -1.01 -1.66 2.34
C VAL A 17 -2.43 -2.22 2.34
N ASP A 18 -3.20 -1.98 1.28
CA ASP A 18 -4.57 -2.49 1.15
C ASP A 18 -4.63 -4.01 1.11
N HIS A 19 -3.76 -4.65 0.33
CA HIS A 19 -3.66 -6.12 0.30
C HIS A 19 -3.28 -6.69 1.68
N ALA A 20 -2.34 -6.06 2.38
CA ALA A 20 -1.96 -6.47 3.73
C ALA A 20 -3.11 -6.26 4.74
N ALA A 21 -3.83 -5.14 4.64
CA ALA A 21 -5.01 -4.86 5.48
C ALA A 21 -6.09 -5.93 5.29
N GLN A 22 -6.37 -6.33 4.05
CA GLN A 22 -7.34 -7.39 3.75
C GLN A 22 -6.93 -8.74 4.36
N ASN A 23 -5.65 -9.09 4.29
CA ASN A 23 -5.14 -10.36 4.82
C ASN A 23 -5.08 -10.41 6.36
N LEU A 24 -4.84 -9.27 7.02
CA LEU A 24 -4.75 -9.18 8.49
C LEU A 24 -6.07 -8.84 9.17
N GLY A 25 -7.17 -8.72 8.43
CA GLY A 25 -8.51 -8.44 8.98
C GLY A 25 -8.78 -6.95 9.26
N GLY A 26 -8.00 -6.04 8.67
CA GLY A 26 -8.28 -4.61 8.64
C GLY A 26 -7.03 -3.73 8.67
N TYR A 27 -7.18 -2.47 8.25
CA TYR A 27 -6.09 -1.49 8.23
C TYR A 27 -5.47 -1.25 9.60
N HIS A 28 -6.29 -1.16 10.66
CA HIS A 28 -5.78 -0.96 12.02
C HIS A 28 -4.90 -2.13 12.52
N GLN A 29 -5.12 -3.35 12.00
CA GLN A 29 -4.34 -4.52 12.39
C GLN A 29 -2.90 -4.46 11.87
N LEU A 30 -2.64 -3.70 10.80
CA LEU A 30 -1.28 -3.49 10.27
C LEU A 30 -0.34 -2.83 11.29
N PHE A 31 -0.90 -2.02 12.18
CA PHE A 31 -0.16 -1.21 13.15
C PHE A 31 -0.41 -1.66 14.60
N ALA A 32 -1.13 -2.77 14.81
CA ALA A 32 -1.39 -3.31 16.13
C ALA A 32 -0.14 -3.90 16.78
N SER A 33 0.81 -4.36 15.97
CA SER A 33 2.12 -4.84 16.46
C SER A 33 3.13 -3.69 16.47
N PRO A 34 3.86 -3.50 17.58
CA PRO A 34 4.92 -2.50 17.64
C PRO A 34 6.04 -2.85 16.66
N LEU A 35 6.77 -1.83 16.18
CA LEU A 35 8.00 -2.05 15.43
C LEU A 35 9.04 -2.67 16.36
N GLU A 36 9.54 -3.84 15.97
CA GLU A 36 10.62 -4.50 16.67
C GLU A 36 11.96 -3.89 16.25
N LEU A 37 12.82 -3.68 17.24
CA LEU A 37 14.18 -3.17 17.09
C LEU A 37 15.13 -4.24 17.59
N THR A 38 16.19 -4.47 16.84
CA THR A 38 17.29 -5.34 17.26
C THR A 38 18.57 -4.52 17.31
N ASP A 39 19.27 -4.62 18.43
CA ASP A 39 20.64 -4.11 18.55
C ASP A 39 21.59 -5.18 18.01
N SER A 40 22.32 -4.85 16.95
CA SER A 40 23.37 -5.69 16.40
C SER A 40 24.59 -4.83 16.14
N ASP A 41 25.72 -5.16 16.76
CA ASP A 41 27.05 -4.60 16.48
C ASP A 41 27.06 -3.09 16.16
N ASP A 42 26.69 -2.28 17.16
CA ASP A 42 26.63 -0.80 17.10
C ASP A 42 25.58 -0.20 16.15
N ARG A 43 24.60 -0.98 15.68
CA ARG A 43 23.50 -0.51 14.84
C ARG A 43 22.14 -0.96 15.34
N VAL A 44 21.21 0.00 15.37
CA VAL A 44 19.78 -0.27 15.58
C VAL A 44 19.18 -0.70 14.24
N VAL A 45 18.69 -1.92 14.16
CA VAL A 45 18.04 -2.47 12.96
C VAL A 45 16.54 -2.63 13.21
N PHE A 46 15.73 -2.02 12.35
CA PHE A 46 14.29 -2.19 12.33
C PHE A 46 13.91 -3.54 11.73
N ASN A 47 13.20 -4.36 12.51
CA ASN A 47 12.51 -5.55 12.01
C ASN A 47 11.19 -5.14 11.38
N TRP A 48 11.24 -4.78 10.09
CA TRP A 48 10.05 -4.37 9.35
C TRP A 48 9.02 -5.51 9.24
N PRO A 49 7.71 -5.22 9.41
CA PRO A 49 6.66 -6.20 9.15
C PRO A 49 6.68 -6.64 7.69
N VAL A 50 6.17 -7.84 7.41
CA VAL A 50 6.26 -8.48 6.07
C VAL A 50 5.76 -7.56 4.95
N TRP A 51 4.66 -6.85 5.17
CA TRP A 51 4.11 -5.92 4.17
C TRP A 51 5.04 -4.71 3.90
N MET A 52 5.74 -4.20 4.93
CA MET A 52 6.76 -3.16 4.76
C MET A 52 8.02 -3.68 4.06
N ARG A 53 8.36 -4.97 4.23
CA ARG A 53 9.50 -5.58 3.50
C ARG A 53 9.26 -5.59 1.99
N ALA A 54 8.01 -5.79 1.56
CA ALA A 54 7.65 -5.71 0.14
C ALA A 54 7.86 -4.28 -0.41
N ILE A 55 7.44 -3.27 0.35
CA ILE A 55 7.69 -1.85 0.03
C ILE A 55 9.20 -1.56 -0.02
N LYS A 56 9.97 -2.04 0.97
CA LYS A 56 11.44 -1.90 0.99
C LYS A 56 12.07 -2.47 -0.28
N ALA A 57 11.69 -3.68 -0.68
CA ALA A 57 12.22 -4.33 -1.87
C ALA A 57 11.89 -3.55 -3.14
N TYR A 58 10.67 -3.03 -3.25
CA TYR A 58 10.26 -2.17 -4.35
C TYR A 58 11.09 -0.88 -4.42
N ILE A 59 11.18 -0.11 -3.34
CA ILE A 59 11.95 1.14 -3.31
C ILE A 59 13.43 0.89 -3.57
N HIS A 60 14.00 -0.20 -3.02
CA HIS A 60 15.37 -0.59 -3.33
C HIS A 60 15.53 -0.82 -4.83
N SER A 61 14.63 -1.55 -5.48
CA SER A 61 14.72 -1.79 -6.93
C SER A 61 14.66 -0.51 -7.78
N GLN A 62 13.92 0.51 -7.32
CA GLN A 62 13.72 1.75 -8.08
C GLN A 62 14.83 2.80 -7.81
N TYR A 63 15.24 2.93 -6.55
CA TYR A 63 16.06 4.05 -6.08
C TYR A 63 17.38 3.63 -5.40
N GLY A 64 17.61 2.32 -5.24
CA GLY A 64 18.79 1.77 -4.58
C GLY A 64 18.66 1.62 -3.06
N GLU A 65 19.65 0.96 -2.47
CA GLU A 65 19.66 0.60 -1.04
C GLU A 65 19.54 1.82 -0.12
N LYS A 66 20.37 2.84 -0.34
CA LYS A 66 20.40 4.06 0.49
C LYS A 66 19.05 4.79 0.49
N ALA A 67 18.38 4.84 -0.64
CA ALA A 67 17.05 5.43 -0.75
C ALA A 67 16.01 4.62 0.03
N SER A 68 16.07 3.30 -0.07
CA SER A 68 15.16 2.41 0.67
C SER A 68 15.27 2.59 2.18
N GLU A 69 16.48 2.80 2.71
CA GLU A 69 16.68 3.05 4.15
C GLU A 69 16.12 4.43 4.57
N GLN A 70 16.27 5.44 3.72
CA GLN A 70 15.81 6.80 4.00
C GLN A 70 14.30 6.97 3.88
N LEU A 71 13.66 6.27 2.95
CA LEU A 71 12.25 6.48 2.61
C LEU A 71 11.29 5.62 3.43
N LEU A 72 11.74 4.53 4.07
CA LEU A 72 10.83 3.63 4.80
C LEU A 72 10.11 4.29 5.97
N LEU A 73 10.79 5.13 6.75
CA LEU A 73 10.15 5.84 7.87
C LEU A 73 9.16 6.93 7.40
N PRO A 74 9.50 7.78 6.40
CA PRO A 74 8.53 8.65 5.76
C PRO A 74 7.32 7.91 5.19
N ILE A 75 7.54 6.78 4.49
CA ILE A 75 6.46 5.95 3.95
C ILE A 75 5.61 5.38 5.08
N LEU A 76 6.21 4.89 6.17
CA LEU A 76 5.46 4.42 7.32
C LEU A 76 4.55 5.53 7.88
N THR A 77 5.09 6.75 8.00
CA THR A 77 4.34 7.91 8.48
C THR A 77 3.19 8.27 7.55
N GLU A 78 3.41 8.18 6.23
CA GLU A 78 2.40 8.37 5.20
C GLU A 78 1.25 7.38 5.35
N VAL A 79 1.59 6.08 5.45
CA VAL A 79 0.60 5.00 5.47
C VAL A 79 -0.07 4.82 6.82
N TYR A 80 0.50 5.37 7.90
CA TYR A 80 -0.11 5.38 9.24
C TYR A 80 -1.29 6.35 9.35
N ASN A 81 -1.45 7.29 8.41
CA ASN A 81 -2.56 8.23 8.42
C ASN A 81 -3.87 7.58 7.94
N PRO A 82 -4.89 7.39 8.81
CA PRO A 82 -6.14 6.72 8.42
C PRO A 82 -6.93 7.49 7.36
N GLN A 83 -6.84 8.82 7.34
CA GLN A 83 -7.53 9.65 6.35
C GLN A 83 -7.00 9.34 4.94
N LYS A 84 -5.68 9.24 4.79
CA LYS A 84 -5.07 8.95 3.49
C LYS A 84 -5.44 7.57 2.97
N TYR A 85 -5.61 6.60 3.88
CA TYR A 85 -6.12 5.29 3.53
C TYR A 85 -7.58 5.35 3.05
N GLN A 86 -8.44 6.11 3.73
CA GLN A 86 -9.82 6.33 3.27
C GLN A 86 -9.87 6.98 1.89
N ASP A 87 -9.03 8.00 1.64
CA ASP A 87 -8.96 8.67 0.35
C ASP A 87 -8.52 7.69 -0.76
N TYR A 88 -7.56 6.81 -0.47
CA TYR A 88 -7.14 5.74 -1.38
C TYR A 88 -8.30 4.78 -1.72
N GLN A 89 -9.05 4.32 -0.71
CA GLN A 89 -10.20 3.42 -0.92
C GLN A 89 -11.28 4.08 -1.78
N GLN A 90 -11.54 5.38 -1.59
CA GLN A 90 -12.49 6.13 -2.42
C GLN A 90 -12.04 6.21 -3.88
N ARG A 91 -10.76 6.54 -4.14
CA ARG A 91 -10.19 6.58 -5.49
C ARG A 91 -10.25 5.21 -6.18
N LYS A 92 -9.93 4.14 -5.44
CA LYS A 92 -10.00 2.75 -5.94
C LYS A 92 -11.42 2.38 -6.35
N THR A 93 -12.41 2.73 -5.54
CA THR A 93 -13.84 2.45 -5.80
C THR A 93 -14.37 3.24 -6.99
N GLN A 94 -13.98 4.51 -7.13
CA GLN A 94 -14.38 5.35 -8.27
C GLN A 94 -13.75 4.93 -9.60
N SER A 95 -12.58 4.28 -9.55
CA SER A 95 -11.84 3.82 -10.73
C SER A 95 -12.27 2.42 -11.19
N GLN A 96 -13.13 1.72 -10.44
CA GLN A 96 -13.74 0.46 -10.87
C GLN A 96 -14.93 0.77 -11.79
N PRO A 97 -14.87 0.41 -13.10
CA PRO A 97 -16.04 0.55 -13.96
C PRO A 97 -17.14 -0.36 -13.41
N LEU A 98 -18.32 0.22 -13.21
CA LEU A 98 -19.57 -0.51 -13.02
C LEU A 98 -19.69 -1.49 -14.19
N VAL A 99 -19.34 -2.77 -13.97
CA VAL A 99 -19.93 -3.86 -14.75
C VAL A 99 -21.40 -3.88 -14.35
N SER A 100 -22.18 -3.02 -15.02
CA SER A 100 -23.63 -3.01 -15.00
C SER A 100 -24.09 -4.39 -15.44
N ASN A 101 -24.54 -5.20 -14.48
CA ASN A 101 -25.50 -6.26 -14.73
C ASN A 101 -26.84 -5.60 -15.12
N ALA A 102 -26.89 -5.00 -16.32
CA ALA A 102 -28.15 -4.67 -16.95
C ALA A 102 -28.76 -5.98 -17.48
N PRO A 103 -30.00 -6.36 -17.10
CA PRO A 103 -30.64 -7.51 -17.68
C PRO A 103 -30.85 -7.26 -19.18
N ILE A 104 -30.25 -8.11 -20.03
CA ILE A 104 -30.48 -8.11 -21.47
C ILE A 104 -31.96 -8.38 -21.71
N GLN A 105 -32.71 -7.35 -22.11
CA GLN A 105 -34.07 -7.50 -22.62
C GLN A 105 -33.99 -8.15 -24.01
N PHE A 106 -34.26 -9.45 -24.08
CA PHE A 106 -34.47 -10.15 -25.35
C PHE A 106 -35.78 -9.65 -25.97
N LEU A 107 -35.69 -8.72 -26.93
CA LEU A 107 -36.77 -8.44 -27.86
C LEU A 107 -36.99 -9.69 -28.73
N SER A 108 -38.02 -10.47 -28.38
CA SER A 108 -38.53 -11.52 -29.23
C SER A 108 -39.32 -10.88 -30.38
N ASN A 109 -38.67 -10.70 -31.53
CA ASN A 109 -39.37 -10.53 -32.79
C ASN A 109 -40.07 -11.85 -33.13
N LYS A 110 -41.41 -11.86 -33.13
CA LYS A 110 -42.18 -12.85 -33.88
C LYS A 110 -42.92 -12.14 -35.00
N SER A 111 -42.63 -12.63 -36.20
CA SER A 111 -43.35 -12.47 -37.47
C SER A 111 -44.80 -12.90 -37.38
#